data_AF-A0A8B6ERQ6-F1
#
_entry.id   AF-A0A8B6ERQ6-F1
#
_cell.length_a   1.000
_cell.length_b   1.000
_cell.length_c   1.000
_cell.angle_alpha   90.00
_cell.angle_beta   90.00
_cell.angle_gamma   90.00
#
_symmetry.space_group_name_H-M   'P 1'
#
loop_
_entity.id
_entity.type
_entity.pdbx_description
1 polymer ?
#
loop_
_entity_poly.entity_id
_entity_poly.type
_entity_poly.pdbx_seq_one_letter_code
_entity_poly.pdbx_strand_id
1 'polypeptide(L)'
;MSRRKEDAIETAEPHFRGKCQTSLKLEDIDAGLKESIKKMYTSFIEYQRQGSNWTVDKVVDLTIHMARYRPLKGSSYIPLPIKLRSKHAIINVKNKDSKCFMWSILAALNPAKRDAERVWKYKEHTSSLNFDTIMFPVKLADIPKFEKQNEISINVFGFNKGEQENVIRREKKTTKHIPCGFAYKVDGLTPEKSNEPVVYRGADAADKFVECMVNEQEEIEQRFKHCEPMIMTGIHLSGEGITTLDYAHAQHVWQLFNIQNLGQYHDLYVLSDVLALADVFENFREICLNYYGLDAAHFYTSPGLAWQAALKMTGVKLELLTDIDMHLFIEKGLRGGISMISHRHAKANNKHVPNYDQNQPINHVMYLDANNLYGWAMSQALPVEGFRWLNDSEIENLNIGDIADDSENGYILEVDLEYPRGLHDDHNEYPLAPEK
;
A
#
# COMPACT_ATOMS: atom_id res chain seq x y z
N MET A 1 -61.62 9.20 -9.37
CA MET A 1 -61.93 10.07 -8.21
C MET A 1 -61.36 9.42 -6.96
N SER A 2 -60.74 10.23 -6.09
CA SER A 2 -60.20 9.92 -4.74
C SER A 2 -58.88 9.13 -4.71
N ARG A 3 -57.72 9.64 -4.25
CA ARG A 3 -57.25 10.91 -3.67
C ARG A 3 -55.74 10.95 -4.02
N ARG A 4 -55.22 12.05 -4.60
CA ARG A 4 -53.77 12.28 -4.61
C ARG A 4 -53.34 12.32 -3.14
N LYS A 5 -52.45 11.42 -2.71
CA LYS A 5 -51.73 11.61 -1.45
C LYS A 5 -50.97 12.92 -1.64
N GLU A 6 -51.28 13.91 -0.82
CA GLU A 6 -50.47 15.13 -0.69
C GLU A 6 -49.00 14.70 -0.55
N ASP A 7 -48.10 15.40 -1.23
CA ASP A 7 -46.66 15.20 -1.17
C ASP A 7 -46.23 15.17 0.30
N ALA A 8 -46.12 13.97 0.85
CA ALA A 8 -45.87 13.79 2.27
C ALA A 8 -44.39 14.10 2.47
N ILE A 9 -44.11 15.23 3.13
CA ILE A 9 -42.76 15.57 3.57
C ILE A 9 -42.29 14.42 4.47
N GLU A 10 -41.35 13.62 3.96
CA GLU A 10 -40.70 12.59 4.75
C GLU A 10 -39.65 13.25 5.65
N THR A 11 -39.82 13.07 6.96
CA THR A 11 -38.88 13.57 7.97
C THR A 11 -38.07 12.40 8.53
N ALA A 12 -36.75 12.45 8.38
CA ALA A 12 -35.83 11.54 9.01
C ALA A 12 -35.08 12.24 10.16
N GLU A 13 -34.76 11.50 11.23
CA GLU A 13 -33.95 11.98 12.37
C GLU A 13 -32.57 11.28 12.37
N PRO A 14 -31.69 11.56 11.39
CA PRO A 14 -30.37 10.93 11.32
C PRO A 14 -29.44 11.46 12.42
N HIS A 15 -28.65 10.57 13.01
CA HIS A 15 -27.69 10.92 14.07
C HIS A 15 -26.26 11.02 13.53
N PHE A 16 -25.69 12.23 13.50
CA PHE A 16 -24.32 12.47 13.06
C PHE A 16 -23.34 12.49 14.24
N ARG A 17 -22.21 11.79 14.10
CA ARG A 17 -21.16 11.74 15.14
C ARG A 17 -19.95 12.56 14.74
N GLY A 18 -19.66 13.57 15.55
CA GLY A 18 -18.39 14.31 15.51
C GLY A 18 -17.17 13.43 15.74
N LYS A 19 -15.99 14.01 15.58
CA LYS A 19 -14.73 13.31 15.82
C LYS A 19 -14.50 13.23 17.33
N CYS A 20 -14.16 12.04 17.85
CA CYS A 20 -13.72 11.95 19.24
C CYS A 20 -12.34 12.61 19.35
N GLN A 21 -12.24 13.64 20.19
CA GLN A 21 -11.02 14.42 20.33
C GLN A 21 -10.56 14.53 21.77
N THR A 22 -9.25 14.46 21.94
CA THR A 22 -8.57 14.57 23.23
C THR A 22 -8.14 16.03 23.42
N SER A 23 -8.94 16.81 24.15
CA SER A 23 -8.60 18.21 24.47
C SER A 23 -7.81 18.28 25.77
N LEU A 24 -6.61 18.88 25.72
CA LEU A 24 -5.71 19.01 26.88
C LEU A 24 -5.72 20.42 27.47
N LYS A 25 -6.10 21.43 26.69
CA LYS A 25 -6.25 22.84 27.09
C LYS A 25 -7.62 23.37 26.68
N LEU A 26 -8.05 24.45 27.35
CA LEU A 26 -9.32 25.13 27.01
C LEU A 26 -9.31 25.68 25.57
N GLU A 27 -8.15 26.13 25.10
CA GLU A 27 -7.95 26.66 23.73
C GLU A 27 -8.14 25.59 22.65
N ASP A 28 -7.86 24.32 22.97
CA ASP A 28 -8.01 23.20 22.02
C ASP A 28 -9.49 22.86 21.78
N ILE A 29 -10.38 23.27 22.69
CA ILE A 29 -11.80 22.96 22.63
C ILE A 29 -12.43 23.64 21.42
N ASP A 30 -12.11 24.91 21.14
CA ASP A 30 -12.70 25.65 20.01
C ASP A 30 -12.27 25.04 18.67
N ALA A 31 -10.98 24.71 18.53
CA ALA A 31 -10.47 24.03 17.35
C ALA A 31 -11.11 22.65 17.16
N GLY A 32 -11.24 21.88 18.25
CA GLY A 32 -11.81 20.54 18.19
C GLY A 32 -13.32 20.52 17.97
N LEU A 33 -14.02 21.52 18.47
CA LEU A 33 -15.45 21.72 18.21
C LEU A 33 -15.65 22.11 16.75
N LYS A 34 -14.83 23.01 16.20
CA LYS A 34 -14.85 23.36 14.75
C LYS A 34 -14.60 22.17 13.86
N GLU A 35 -13.63 21.31 14.18
CA GLU A 35 -13.35 20.11 13.39
C GLU A 35 -14.46 19.07 13.53
N SER A 36 -15.06 18.94 14.72
CA SER A 36 -16.22 18.06 14.93
C SER A 36 -17.46 18.55 14.18
N ILE A 37 -17.72 19.87 14.18
CA ILE A 37 -18.77 20.50 13.37
C ILE A 37 -18.49 20.28 11.90
N LYS A 38 -17.25 20.50 11.44
CA LYS A 38 -16.87 20.24 10.05
C LYS A 38 -17.13 18.80 9.66
N LYS A 39 -16.76 17.83 10.51
CA LYS A 39 -17.03 16.41 10.25
C LYS A 39 -18.53 16.10 10.22
N MET A 40 -19.29 16.62 11.19
CA MET A 40 -20.75 16.44 11.19
C MET A 40 -21.38 17.06 9.94
N TYR A 41 -20.90 18.23 9.51
CA TYR A 41 -21.34 18.88 8.28
C TYR A 41 -20.96 18.07 7.05
N THR A 42 -19.75 17.48 7.00
CA THR A 42 -19.35 16.57 5.92
C THR A 42 -20.22 15.32 5.90
N SER A 43 -20.44 14.65 7.04
CA SER A 43 -21.31 13.48 7.11
C SER A 43 -22.77 13.82 6.80
N PHE A 44 -23.19 15.05 7.10
CA PHE A 44 -24.48 15.56 6.71
C PHE A 44 -24.57 15.79 5.19
N ILE A 45 -23.56 16.42 4.57
CA ILE A 45 -23.47 16.54 3.10
C ILE A 45 -23.45 15.16 2.45
N GLU A 46 -22.70 14.21 2.98
CA GLU A 46 -22.67 12.83 2.48
C GLU A 46 -24.03 12.15 2.59
N TYR A 47 -24.76 12.38 3.69
CA TYR A 47 -26.12 11.87 3.86
C TYR A 47 -27.10 12.52 2.87
N GLN A 48 -27.02 13.84 2.65
CA GLN A 48 -27.77 14.52 1.58
C GLN A 48 -27.39 14.02 0.19
N ARG A 49 -26.15 13.59 -0.02
CA ARG A 49 -25.66 13.04 -1.31
C ARG A 49 -26.17 11.62 -1.60
N GLN A 50 -26.71 10.92 -0.62
CA GLN A 50 -27.26 9.56 -0.78
C GLN A 50 -28.79 9.55 -0.99
N GLY A 51 -29.45 10.71 -1.00
CA GLY A 51 -30.88 10.81 -1.32
C GLY A 51 -31.24 12.17 -1.87
N SER A 52 -31.99 12.20 -2.96
CA SER A 52 -32.39 13.42 -3.66
C SER A 52 -33.24 14.33 -2.74
N ASN A 53 -32.81 15.58 -2.51
CA ASN A 53 -33.58 16.68 -1.86
C ASN A 53 -33.78 16.70 -0.32
N TRP A 54 -32.95 16.06 0.49
CA TRP A 54 -33.02 16.27 1.96
C TRP A 54 -32.61 17.70 2.37
N THR A 55 -33.49 18.49 2.97
CA THR A 55 -33.17 19.80 3.57
C THR A 55 -33.20 19.75 5.09
N VAL A 56 -32.24 20.40 5.77
CA VAL A 56 -32.28 20.51 7.25
C VAL A 56 -33.49 21.34 7.65
N ASP A 57 -34.45 20.71 8.32
CA ASP A 57 -35.54 21.43 9.00
C ASP A 57 -35.03 22.03 10.31
N LYS A 58 -34.57 21.17 11.24
CA LYS A 58 -34.06 21.60 12.56
C LYS A 58 -33.09 20.61 13.18
N VAL A 59 -32.25 21.10 14.10
CA VAL A 59 -31.44 20.25 14.98
C VAL A 59 -32.28 19.90 16.20
N VAL A 60 -32.62 18.62 16.38
CA VAL A 60 -33.49 18.14 17.47
C VAL A 60 -32.74 18.09 18.80
N ASP A 61 -31.52 17.55 18.81
CA ASP A 61 -30.67 17.45 20.00
C ASP A 61 -29.18 17.57 19.64
N LEU A 62 -28.40 18.14 20.55
CA LEU A 62 -26.93 18.19 20.46
C LEU A 62 -26.34 17.72 21.78
N THR A 63 -25.98 16.44 21.84
CA THR A 63 -25.35 15.85 23.03
C THR A 63 -23.83 15.83 22.91
N ILE A 64 -23.15 16.48 23.87
CA ILE A 64 -21.68 16.45 24.00
C ILE A 64 -21.29 15.47 25.11
N HIS A 65 -20.67 14.36 24.73
CA HIS A 65 -20.11 13.41 25.68
C HIS A 65 -18.67 13.80 26.05
N MET A 66 -18.47 14.24 27.29
CA MET A 66 -17.14 14.57 27.82
C MET A 66 -16.66 13.47 28.77
N ALA A 67 -15.62 12.75 28.37
CA ALA A 67 -14.97 11.78 29.24
C ALA A 67 -13.75 12.41 29.93
N ARG A 68 -13.75 12.45 31.26
CA ARG A 68 -12.57 12.87 32.04
C ARG A 68 -11.57 11.71 32.08
N TYR A 69 -10.37 11.95 31.56
CA TYR A 69 -9.26 11.00 31.67
C TYR A 69 -8.07 11.63 32.41
N ARG A 70 -7.17 10.80 32.95
CA ARG A 70 -5.87 11.25 33.45
C ARG A 70 -4.82 11.07 32.35
N PRO A 71 -4.23 12.16 31.82
CA PRO A 71 -3.19 12.04 30.81
C PRO A 71 -1.94 11.37 31.40
N LEU A 72 -1.29 10.52 30.61
CA LEU A 72 0.01 9.95 30.93
C LEU A 72 1.05 11.08 30.99
N LYS A 73 1.65 11.28 32.16
CA LYS A 73 2.73 12.25 32.40
C LYS A 73 3.84 11.60 33.18
N GLY A 74 5.07 12.10 33.02
CA GLY A 74 6.16 11.76 33.93
C GLY A 74 5.79 12.06 35.40
N SER A 75 6.45 11.39 36.33
CA SER A 75 6.22 11.60 37.77
C SER A 75 7.53 11.44 38.55
N SER A 76 7.43 11.05 39.81
CA SER A 76 8.51 10.46 40.58
C SER A 76 8.61 8.96 40.35
N TYR A 77 9.53 8.31 41.04
CA TYR A 77 9.70 6.85 41.05
C TYR A 77 8.38 6.11 41.29
N ILE A 78 8.05 5.20 40.38
CA ILE A 78 6.97 4.23 40.52
C ILE A 78 7.61 2.83 40.57
N PRO A 79 7.32 2.00 41.58
CA PRO A 79 7.85 0.64 41.64
C PRO A 79 7.43 -0.19 40.42
N LEU A 80 8.39 -0.83 39.75
CA LEU A 80 8.09 -1.74 38.64
C LEU A 80 7.18 -2.89 39.12
N PRO A 81 6.23 -3.34 38.27
CA PRO A 81 5.51 -4.60 38.48
C PRO A 81 6.48 -5.78 38.69
N ILE A 82 6.08 -6.75 39.51
CA ILE A 82 6.93 -7.91 39.90
C ILE A 82 7.52 -8.61 38.66
N LYS A 83 6.70 -8.82 37.61
CA LYS A 83 7.12 -9.45 36.34
C LYS A 83 8.25 -8.72 35.60
N LEU A 84 8.32 -7.39 35.69
CA LEU A 84 9.37 -6.59 35.05
C LEU A 84 10.59 -6.46 35.95
N ARG A 85 10.36 -6.33 37.26
CA ARG A 85 11.43 -6.24 38.26
C ARG A 85 12.28 -7.50 38.30
N SER A 86 11.68 -8.69 38.23
CA SER A 86 12.40 -9.97 38.29
C SER A 86 13.36 -10.19 37.13
N LYS A 87 13.12 -9.55 35.98
CA LYS A 87 13.99 -9.66 34.79
C LYS A 87 15.29 -8.86 34.90
N HIS A 88 15.40 -7.93 35.85
CA HIS A 88 16.57 -7.05 36.04
C HIS A 88 17.04 -6.28 34.78
N ALA A 89 16.19 -6.19 33.75
CA ALA A 89 16.52 -5.60 32.44
C ALA A 89 16.20 -4.10 32.34
N ILE A 90 15.52 -3.52 33.34
CA ILE A 90 15.09 -2.12 33.33
C ILE A 90 15.75 -1.38 34.50
N ILE A 91 16.54 -0.35 34.19
CA ILE A 91 17.07 0.57 35.19
C ILE A 91 15.95 1.54 35.60
N ASN A 92 15.32 1.29 36.75
CA ASN A 92 14.28 2.16 37.29
C ASN A 92 14.87 3.11 38.35
N VAL A 93 15.26 4.31 37.92
CA VAL A 93 15.91 5.31 38.78
C VAL A 93 14.95 5.81 39.88
N LYS A 94 15.38 5.73 41.14
CA LYS A 94 14.61 6.05 42.34
C LYS A 94 14.61 7.56 42.64
N ASN A 95 13.91 8.35 41.82
CA ASN A 95 13.79 9.79 42.01
C ASN A 95 12.59 10.19 42.90
N LYS A 96 12.76 11.26 43.68
CA LYS A 96 11.71 11.87 44.52
C LYS A 96 11.09 13.15 43.91
N ASP A 97 11.71 13.67 42.86
CA ASP A 97 11.24 14.86 42.12
C ASP A 97 10.32 14.47 40.94
N SER A 98 9.83 15.45 40.18
CA SER A 98 9.04 15.21 38.96
C SER A 98 9.89 15.05 37.69
N LYS A 99 11.17 14.69 37.84
CA LYS A 99 12.16 14.65 36.75
C LYS A 99 12.50 13.23 36.28
N CYS A 100 11.60 12.26 36.43
CA CYS A 100 11.88 10.86 36.08
C CYS A 100 12.36 10.71 34.63
N PHE A 101 11.80 11.48 33.70
CA PHE A 101 12.18 11.48 32.28
C PHE A 101 13.67 11.85 32.09
N MET A 102 14.13 12.92 32.75
CA MET A 102 15.54 13.33 32.72
C MET A 102 16.44 12.25 33.31
N TRP A 103 16.07 11.69 34.46
CA TRP A 103 16.87 10.66 35.12
C TRP A 103 16.95 9.36 34.30
N SER A 104 15.88 8.97 33.61
CA SER A 104 15.87 7.83 32.70
C SER A 104 16.82 8.02 31.51
N ILE A 105 16.86 9.23 30.93
CA ILE A 105 17.77 9.54 29.82
C ILE A 105 19.22 9.58 30.31
N LEU A 106 19.48 10.24 31.44
CA LEU A 106 20.83 10.32 32.00
C LEU A 106 21.38 8.95 32.38
N ALA A 107 20.55 8.04 32.89
CA ALA A 107 20.95 6.67 33.20
C ALA A 107 21.28 5.85 31.94
N ALA A 108 20.62 6.13 30.81
CA ALA A 108 20.92 5.49 29.53
C ALA A 108 22.21 6.05 28.90
N LEU A 109 22.42 7.37 28.95
CA LEU A 109 23.61 8.03 28.41
C LEU A 109 24.87 7.81 29.26
N ASN A 110 24.71 7.59 30.57
CA ASN A 110 25.82 7.42 31.52
C ASN A 110 25.66 6.13 32.34
N PRO A 111 25.84 4.93 31.76
CA PRO A 111 25.54 3.67 32.46
C PRO A 111 26.41 3.45 33.71
N ALA A 112 25.77 3.32 34.87
CA ALA A 112 26.46 3.02 36.13
C ALA A 112 26.62 1.50 36.37
N LYS A 113 27.84 1.04 36.67
CA LYS A 113 28.15 -0.40 36.87
C LYS A 113 27.53 -1.05 38.12
N ARG A 114 27.23 -0.26 39.17
CA ARG A 114 26.62 -0.71 40.43
C ARG A 114 25.60 0.31 40.88
N ASP A 115 24.55 -0.10 41.58
CA ASP A 115 23.51 0.80 42.14
C ASP A 115 22.98 1.83 41.12
N ALA A 116 22.71 1.38 39.88
CA ALA A 116 22.29 2.24 38.77
C ALA A 116 20.94 2.93 39.00
N GLU A 117 20.17 2.51 40.00
CA GLU A 117 18.91 3.13 40.37
C GLU A 117 19.07 4.41 41.21
N ARG A 118 20.29 4.79 41.63
CA ARG A 118 20.50 5.95 42.50
C ARG A 118 20.71 7.25 41.73
N VAL A 119 19.84 8.25 41.97
CA VAL A 119 19.87 9.57 41.32
C VAL A 119 21.21 10.29 41.41
N TRP A 120 21.90 10.23 42.56
CA TRP A 120 23.12 11.02 42.79
C TRP A 120 24.24 10.69 41.80
N LYS A 121 24.24 9.48 41.20
CA LYS A 121 25.22 9.08 40.18
C LYS A 121 25.11 9.88 38.88
N TYR A 122 23.98 10.52 38.64
CA TYR A 122 23.69 11.22 37.40
C TYR A 122 23.61 12.74 37.59
N LYS A 123 23.78 13.24 38.82
CA LYS A 123 23.62 14.67 39.14
C LYS A 123 24.60 15.56 38.38
N GLU A 124 25.85 15.12 38.23
CA GLU A 124 26.90 15.87 37.55
C GLU A 124 26.62 16.03 36.05
N HIS A 125 25.83 15.14 35.47
CA HIS A 125 25.45 15.16 34.06
C HIS A 125 24.15 15.92 33.79
N THR A 126 23.54 16.57 34.79
CA THR A 126 22.26 17.27 34.60
C THR A 126 22.37 18.45 33.62
N SER A 127 23.53 19.08 33.51
CA SER A 127 23.78 20.18 32.57
C SER A 127 23.97 19.72 31.12
N SER A 128 24.06 18.41 30.86
CA SER A 128 24.31 17.89 29.50
C SER A 128 23.03 17.76 28.66
N LEU A 129 21.86 18.09 29.21
CA LEU A 129 20.57 17.99 28.53
C LEU A 129 19.87 19.36 28.54
N ASN A 130 19.39 19.78 27.37
CA ASN A 130 18.62 20.99 27.18
C ASN A 130 17.12 20.73 27.44
N PHE A 131 16.53 21.50 28.37
CA PHE A 131 15.10 21.50 28.69
C PHE A 131 14.47 22.91 28.62
N ASP A 132 15.10 23.88 27.95
CA ASP A 132 14.78 25.31 28.04
C ASP A 132 13.32 25.67 27.70
N THR A 133 12.63 24.82 26.93
CA THR A 133 11.21 25.03 26.58
C THR A 133 10.29 23.91 27.08
N ILE A 134 10.75 23.06 28.00
CA ILE A 134 10.03 21.85 28.43
C ILE A 134 9.85 21.87 29.94
N MET A 135 8.59 21.87 30.37
CA MET A 135 8.24 21.85 31.78
C MET A 135 8.20 20.42 32.32
N PHE A 136 8.73 20.23 33.53
CA PHE A 136 8.57 18.99 34.27
C PHE A 136 7.24 18.95 35.03
N PRO A 137 6.57 17.78 35.11
CA PRO A 137 6.91 16.53 34.44
C PRO A 137 6.65 16.56 32.94
N VAL A 138 7.60 16.01 32.17
CA VAL A 138 7.55 15.98 30.71
C VAL A 138 6.30 15.23 30.24
N LYS A 139 5.53 15.86 29.34
CA LYS A 139 4.37 15.28 28.67
C LYS A 139 4.82 14.52 27.43
N LEU A 140 4.08 13.47 27.06
CA LEU A 140 4.36 12.71 25.82
C LEU A 140 4.41 13.61 24.57
N ALA A 141 3.52 14.62 24.51
CA ALA A 141 3.46 15.58 23.39
C ALA A 141 4.69 16.52 23.30
N ASP A 142 5.47 16.67 24.37
CA ASP A 142 6.66 17.52 24.38
C ASP A 142 7.96 16.74 24.11
N ILE A 143 7.89 15.40 24.00
CA ILE A 143 9.05 14.56 23.64
C ILE A 143 9.63 14.92 22.26
N PRO A 144 8.85 15.16 21.18
CA PRO A 144 9.42 15.58 19.89
C PRO A 144 10.26 16.87 19.99
N LYS A 145 9.85 17.82 20.86
CA LYS A 145 10.60 19.06 21.09
C LYS A 145 11.91 18.76 21.81
N PHE A 146 11.88 17.87 22.81
CA PHE A 146 13.07 17.43 23.53
C PHE A 146 14.08 16.78 22.59
N GLU A 147 13.62 15.86 21.76
CA GLU A 147 14.43 15.13 20.78
C GLU A 147 15.14 16.10 19.83
N LYS A 148 14.41 17.09 19.31
CA LYS A 148 14.96 18.15 18.44
C LYS A 148 16.00 19.03 19.16
N GLN A 149 15.80 19.34 20.45
CA GLN A 149 16.69 20.20 21.23
C GLN A 149 18.00 19.54 21.64
N ASN A 150 18.01 18.20 21.72
CA ASN A 150 19.13 17.44 22.26
C ASN A 150 19.78 16.51 21.23
N GLU A 151 19.23 16.42 20.00
CA GLU A 151 19.63 15.45 18.98
C GLU A 151 19.60 13.99 19.48
N ILE A 152 18.62 13.67 20.34
CA ILE A 152 18.41 12.33 20.92
C ILE A 152 17.09 11.76 20.38
N SER A 153 17.05 10.45 20.11
CA SER A 153 15.81 9.73 19.74
C SER A 153 15.31 8.89 20.91
N ILE A 154 14.01 8.98 21.22
CA ILE A 154 13.37 8.39 22.40
C ILE A 154 12.18 7.52 22.00
N ASN A 155 12.28 6.23 22.31
CA ASN A 155 11.16 5.29 22.18
C ASN A 155 10.41 5.17 23.51
N VAL A 156 9.07 5.24 23.45
CA VAL A 156 8.21 5.12 24.64
C VAL A 156 7.32 3.88 24.52
N PHE A 157 7.48 2.96 25.48
CA PHE A 157 6.74 1.70 25.55
C PHE A 157 5.72 1.72 26.69
N GLY A 158 4.53 1.17 26.45
CA GLY A 158 3.47 1.01 27.44
C GLY A 158 3.38 -0.42 27.97
N PHE A 159 3.13 -0.59 29.26
CA PHE A 159 2.86 -1.89 29.87
C PHE A 159 1.44 -1.93 30.46
N ASN A 160 0.53 -2.68 29.82
CA ASN A 160 -0.81 -2.93 30.31
C ASN A 160 -0.93 -4.34 30.90
N LYS A 161 -1.63 -4.48 32.03
CA LYS A 161 -1.91 -5.79 32.64
C LYS A 161 -3.04 -6.48 31.86
N GLY A 162 -2.75 -7.05 30.69
CA GLY A 162 -3.77 -7.82 29.95
C GLY A 162 -3.39 -8.29 28.55
N GLU A 163 -2.58 -7.54 27.81
CA GLU A 163 -2.18 -7.87 26.43
C GLU A 163 -0.73 -7.43 26.17
N GLN A 164 -0.15 -7.87 25.04
CA GLN A 164 1.24 -7.64 24.63
C GLN A 164 1.69 -6.16 24.73
N GLU A 165 3.00 -5.95 24.81
CA GLU A 165 3.63 -4.62 24.83
C GLU A 165 3.16 -3.77 23.64
N ASN A 166 2.37 -2.72 23.92
CA ASN A 166 1.92 -1.79 22.90
C ASN A 166 2.94 -0.64 22.78
N VAL A 167 3.44 -0.44 21.56
CA VAL A 167 4.30 0.70 21.22
C VAL A 167 3.45 1.98 21.26
N ILE A 168 3.75 2.91 22.16
CA ILE A 168 2.98 4.16 22.31
C ILE A 168 3.46 5.21 21.30
N ARG A 169 4.76 5.25 20.98
CA ARG A 169 5.34 6.14 19.95
C ARG A 169 6.64 5.56 19.39
N ARG A 170 6.81 5.63 18.06
CA ARG A 170 8.06 5.42 17.31
C ARG A 170 8.24 6.59 16.34
N GLU A 171 9.43 7.17 16.25
CA GLU A 171 9.77 8.16 15.21
C GLU A 171 11.10 7.83 14.53
N LYS A 172 11.30 8.35 13.30
CA LYS A 172 12.42 8.06 12.40
C LYS A 172 13.77 8.40 13.05
N LYS A 173 14.70 7.45 13.02
CA LYS A 173 16.07 7.57 13.58
C LYS A 173 16.83 8.77 12.99
N THR A 174 17.21 9.73 13.81
CA THR A 174 18.40 10.59 13.60
C THR A 174 19.56 9.99 14.39
N THR A 175 20.17 8.94 13.85
CA THR A 175 21.34 8.29 14.45
C THR A 175 22.62 8.78 13.77
N LYS A 176 23.48 9.49 14.49
CA LYS A 176 24.89 9.63 14.10
C LYS A 176 25.62 8.35 14.49
N HIS A 177 25.65 7.38 13.59
CA HIS A 177 26.39 6.13 13.77
C HIS A 177 27.88 6.43 13.70
N ILE A 178 28.60 6.29 14.82
CA ILE A 178 30.06 6.27 14.83
C ILE A 178 30.47 4.79 14.96
N PRO A 179 31.08 4.20 13.92
CA PRO A 179 31.57 2.83 13.99
C PRO A 179 32.62 2.70 15.10
N CYS A 180 32.46 1.73 16.01
CA CYS A 180 33.40 1.45 17.10
C CYS A 180 34.09 0.08 16.96
N GLY A 181 33.77 -0.64 15.89
CA GLY A 181 34.35 -1.92 15.54
C GLY A 181 33.62 -2.52 14.35
N PHE A 182 34.26 -3.49 13.72
CA PHE A 182 33.68 -4.28 12.65
C PHE A 182 34.16 -5.72 12.77
N ALA A 183 33.40 -6.62 12.17
CA ALA A 183 33.84 -7.96 11.90
C ALA A 183 33.38 -8.34 10.50
N TYR A 184 34.25 -8.96 9.72
CA TYR A 184 33.89 -9.51 8.42
C TYR A 184 34.62 -10.82 8.21
N LYS A 185 34.08 -11.65 7.31
CA LYS A 185 34.71 -12.86 6.84
C LYS A 185 34.53 -12.89 5.33
N VAL A 186 35.60 -13.17 4.61
CA VAL A 186 35.52 -13.43 3.17
C VAL A 186 35.25 -14.91 2.99
N ASP A 187 34.04 -15.24 2.56
CA ASP A 187 33.66 -16.62 2.25
C ASP A 187 33.94 -16.94 0.78
N GLY A 188 34.71 -18.00 0.56
CA GLY A 188 34.93 -18.58 -0.75
C GLY A 188 33.91 -19.67 -1.08
N LEU A 189 33.91 -20.11 -2.33
CA LEU A 189 33.07 -21.24 -2.81
C LEU A 189 33.35 -22.56 -2.07
N THR A 190 34.52 -22.69 -1.44
CA THR A 190 34.89 -23.84 -0.61
C THR A 190 35.52 -23.35 0.70
N PRO A 191 35.50 -24.14 1.79
CA PRO A 191 36.09 -23.76 3.07
C PRO A 191 37.57 -23.37 2.98
N GLU A 192 38.32 -23.98 2.05
CA GLU A 192 39.75 -23.72 1.82
C GLU A 192 40.00 -22.37 1.12
N LYS A 193 38.98 -21.81 0.46
CA LYS A 193 39.02 -20.50 -0.21
C LYS A 193 38.46 -19.37 0.67
N SER A 194 37.92 -19.69 1.84
CA SER A 194 37.47 -18.71 2.83
C SER A 194 38.62 -18.24 3.70
N ASN A 195 38.62 -16.96 4.05
CA ASN A 195 39.55 -16.39 5.02
C ASN A 195 39.00 -16.56 6.45
N GLU A 196 39.88 -16.53 7.45
CA GLU A 196 39.48 -16.45 8.86
C GLU A 196 38.75 -15.13 9.15
N PRO A 197 37.78 -15.09 10.09
CA PRO A 197 37.07 -13.87 10.43
C PRO A 197 38.00 -12.79 10.97
N VAL A 198 37.96 -11.61 10.35
CA VAL A 198 38.67 -10.42 10.81
C VAL A 198 37.76 -9.66 11.77
N VAL A 199 38.28 -9.33 12.96
CA VAL A 199 37.55 -8.58 13.99
C VAL A 199 38.40 -7.41 14.47
N TYR A 200 37.84 -6.21 14.41
CA TYR A 200 38.48 -4.97 14.86
C TYR A 200 37.58 -4.18 15.80
N ARG A 201 38.15 -3.54 16.81
CA ARG A 201 37.46 -2.59 17.70
C ARG A 201 38.36 -1.40 18.00
N GLY A 202 37.89 -0.20 17.69
CA GLY A 202 38.66 1.04 17.81
C GLY A 202 37.80 2.25 17.49
N ALA A 203 38.21 3.43 17.94
CA ALA A 203 37.52 4.69 17.62
C ALA A 203 37.66 5.08 16.12
N ASP A 204 38.63 4.49 15.44
CA ASP A 204 38.99 4.59 14.03
C ASP A 204 38.42 3.42 13.19
N ALA A 205 37.40 2.72 13.68
CA ALA A 205 36.88 1.53 13.02
C ALA A 205 36.36 1.78 11.59
N ALA A 206 35.92 2.99 11.27
CA ALA A 206 35.54 3.34 9.90
C ALA A 206 36.76 3.34 8.96
N ASP A 207 37.84 4.01 9.35
CA ASP A 207 39.06 4.11 8.54
C ASP A 207 39.73 2.74 8.39
N LYS A 208 39.81 1.99 9.48
CA LYS A 208 40.36 0.62 9.47
C LYS A 208 39.50 -0.35 8.67
N PHE A 209 38.19 -0.16 8.63
CA PHE A 209 37.32 -0.98 7.78
C PHE A 209 37.63 -0.74 6.30
N VAL A 210 37.76 0.51 5.88
CA VAL A 210 38.09 0.86 4.49
C VAL A 210 39.47 0.31 4.11
N GLU A 211 40.48 0.46 4.97
CA GLU A 211 41.81 -0.12 4.74
C GLU A 211 41.75 -1.64 4.57
N CYS A 212 41.01 -2.33 5.44
CA CYS A 212 40.77 -3.77 5.29
C CYS A 212 40.09 -4.12 3.96
N MET A 213 39.04 -3.41 3.57
CA MET A 213 38.32 -3.68 2.31
C MET A 213 39.21 -3.48 1.08
N VAL A 214 40.08 -2.46 1.08
CA VAL A 214 41.04 -2.24 -0.01
C VAL A 214 42.06 -3.38 -0.08
N ASN A 215 42.60 -3.82 1.06
CA ASN A 215 43.53 -4.95 1.09
C ASN A 215 42.85 -6.26 0.62
N GLU A 216 41.62 -6.53 1.07
CA GLU A 216 40.85 -7.69 0.59
C GLU A 216 40.59 -7.61 -0.91
N GLN A 217 40.25 -6.42 -1.43
CA GLN A 217 40.08 -6.22 -2.86
C GLN A 217 41.37 -6.55 -3.62
N GLU A 218 42.52 -6.02 -3.18
CA GLU A 218 43.81 -6.30 -3.82
C GLU A 218 44.14 -7.80 -3.78
N GLU A 219 43.96 -8.47 -2.64
CA GLU A 219 44.18 -9.91 -2.54
C GLU A 219 43.25 -10.73 -3.44
N ILE A 220 41.96 -10.38 -3.45
CA ILE A 220 40.95 -11.02 -4.29
C ILE A 220 41.29 -10.79 -5.77
N GLU A 221 41.63 -9.57 -6.18
CA GLU A 221 42.06 -9.26 -7.54
C GLU A 221 43.29 -10.06 -7.97
N GLN A 222 44.27 -10.26 -7.07
CA GLN A 222 45.42 -11.13 -7.35
C GLN A 222 44.99 -12.59 -7.53
N ARG A 223 44.01 -13.08 -6.74
CA ARG A 223 43.44 -14.42 -6.94
C ARG A 223 42.71 -14.52 -8.29
N PHE A 224 41.95 -13.49 -8.70
CA PHE A 224 41.24 -13.44 -9.98
C PHE A 224 42.17 -13.34 -11.20
N LYS A 225 43.41 -12.85 -11.04
CA LYS A 225 44.44 -12.90 -12.11
C LYS A 225 44.88 -14.33 -12.44
N HIS A 226 44.63 -15.31 -11.56
CA HIS A 226 44.91 -16.71 -11.82
C HIS A 226 43.66 -17.39 -12.39
N CYS A 227 43.59 -17.52 -13.72
CA CYS A 227 42.51 -18.24 -14.39
C CYS A 227 42.63 -19.75 -14.15
N GLU A 228 41.77 -20.29 -13.29
CA GLU A 228 41.51 -21.72 -13.21
C GLU A 228 40.56 -22.17 -14.34
N PRO A 229 40.71 -23.38 -14.88
CA PRO A 229 39.76 -23.94 -15.84
C PRO A 229 38.36 -24.04 -15.23
N MET A 230 37.35 -23.53 -15.95
CA MET A 230 35.97 -23.60 -15.49
C MET A 230 35.48 -25.05 -15.46
N ILE A 231 35.07 -25.53 -14.28
CA ILE A 231 34.34 -26.79 -14.12
C ILE A 231 32.86 -26.44 -14.01
N MET A 232 32.13 -26.63 -15.11
CA MET A 232 30.68 -26.48 -15.14
C MET A 232 30.08 -27.57 -14.23
N THR A 233 29.54 -27.18 -13.06
CA THR A 233 28.86 -28.09 -12.14
C THR A 233 27.37 -27.75 -12.11
N GLY A 234 26.53 -28.77 -11.94
CA GLY A 234 25.08 -28.62 -12.07
C GLY A 234 24.36 -27.99 -10.88
N ILE A 235 24.98 -27.05 -10.16
CA ILE A 235 24.44 -26.53 -8.89
C ILE A 235 24.10 -25.04 -9.06
N HIS A 236 22.82 -24.69 -8.88
CA HIS A 236 22.33 -23.32 -8.96
C HIS A 236 22.71 -22.51 -7.71
N LEU A 237 22.76 -21.18 -7.83
CA LEU A 237 22.96 -20.24 -6.71
C LEU A 237 21.83 -20.28 -5.65
N SER A 238 20.70 -20.93 -5.96
CA SER A 238 19.56 -21.13 -5.04
C SER A 238 19.62 -22.45 -4.26
N GLY A 239 20.61 -23.31 -4.53
CA GLY A 239 20.70 -24.65 -3.93
C GLY A 239 19.86 -25.73 -4.62
N GLU A 240 19.11 -25.40 -5.67
CA GLU A 240 18.46 -26.38 -6.55
C GLU A 240 19.42 -26.81 -7.68
N GLY A 241 19.32 -28.06 -8.16
CA GLY A 241 20.15 -28.52 -9.27
C GLY A 241 19.65 -27.98 -10.61
N ILE A 242 20.57 -27.63 -11.52
CA ILE A 242 20.22 -27.38 -12.92
C ILE A 242 19.64 -28.67 -13.54
N THR A 243 18.66 -28.56 -14.43
CA THR A 243 18.22 -29.76 -15.16
C THR A 243 19.32 -30.24 -16.10
N THR A 244 19.39 -31.55 -16.38
CA THR A 244 20.36 -32.11 -17.33
C THR A 244 20.21 -31.49 -18.73
N LEU A 245 19.00 -31.07 -19.09
CA LEU A 245 18.72 -30.41 -20.37
C LEU A 245 19.32 -29.01 -20.43
N ASP A 246 19.11 -28.19 -19.39
CA ASP A 246 19.65 -26.82 -19.36
C ASP A 246 21.19 -26.83 -19.30
N TYR A 247 21.76 -27.81 -18.59
CA TYR A 247 23.21 -28.00 -18.55
C TYR A 247 23.78 -28.39 -19.91
N ALA A 248 23.16 -29.36 -20.60
CA ALA A 248 23.57 -29.75 -21.94
C ALA A 248 23.46 -28.58 -22.94
N HIS A 249 22.41 -27.76 -22.80
CA HIS A 249 22.24 -26.55 -23.59
C HIS A 249 23.37 -25.54 -23.35
N ALA A 250 23.69 -25.24 -22.08
CA ALA A 250 24.77 -24.32 -21.74
C ALA A 250 26.13 -24.82 -22.25
N GLN A 251 26.42 -26.11 -22.13
CA GLN A 251 27.65 -26.72 -22.70
C GLN A 251 27.71 -26.58 -24.22
N HIS A 252 26.58 -26.80 -24.91
CA HIS A 252 26.49 -26.65 -26.35
C HIS A 252 26.76 -25.19 -26.78
N VAL A 253 26.12 -24.21 -26.13
CA VAL A 253 26.35 -22.78 -26.39
C VAL A 253 27.82 -22.41 -26.14
N TRP A 254 28.38 -22.88 -25.02
CA TRP A 254 29.77 -22.64 -24.65
C TRP A 254 30.75 -23.12 -25.74
N GLN A 255 30.53 -24.31 -26.27
CA GLN A 255 31.36 -24.90 -27.32
C GLN A 255 31.14 -24.23 -28.68
N LEU A 256 29.88 -23.99 -29.06
CA LEU A 256 29.50 -23.45 -30.37
C LEU A 256 30.08 -22.05 -30.60
N PHE A 257 30.03 -21.20 -29.58
CA PHE A 257 30.56 -19.83 -29.64
C PHE A 257 32.00 -19.71 -29.15
N ASN A 258 32.67 -20.84 -28.88
CA ASN A 258 34.04 -20.90 -28.40
C ASN A 258 34.30 -19.98 -27.17
N ILE A 259 33.36 -20.00 -26.23
CA ILE A 259 33.40 -19.18 -25.02
C ILE A 259 34.58 -19.59 -24.14
N GLN A 260 35.33 -18.62 -23.64
CA GLN A 260 36.52 -18.84 -22.81
C GLN A 260 36.28 -18.49 -21.33
N ASN A 261 35.31 -17.62 -21.05
CA ASN A 261 35.00 -17.17 -19.69
C ASN A 261 33.53 -16.74 -19.55
N LEU A 262 33.07 -16.59 -18.31
CA LEU A 262 31.69 -16.25 -18.01
C LEU A 262 31.28 -14.86 -18.52
N GLY A 263 32.22 -13.91 -18.61
CA GLY A 263 31.96 -12.58 -19.16
C GLY A 263 31.52 -12.67 -20.62
N GLN A 264 32.23 -13.47 -21.44
CA GLN A 264 31.84 -13.70 -22.83
C GLN A 264 30.49 -14.41 -22.95
N TYR A 265 30.18 -15.35 -22.06
CA TYR A 265 28.88 -16.01 -22.02
C TYR A 265 27.76 -15.03 -21.67
N HIS A 266 27.99 -14.17 -20.67
CA HIS A 266 27.07 -13.12 -20.25
C HIS A 266 26.83 -12.09 -21.38
N ASP A 267 27.90 -11.64 -22.04
CA ASP A 267 27.79 -10.67 -23.12
C ASP A 267 27.02 -11.25 -24.31
N LEU A 268 27.22 -12.54 -24.61
CA LEU A 268 26.43 -13.24 -25.63
C LEU A 268 24.95 -13.32 -25.24
N TYR A 269 24.65 -13.62 -23.97
CA TYR A 269 23.27 -13.64 -23.46
C TYR A 269 22.60 -12.26 -23.57
N VAL A 270 23.25 -11.21 -23.07
CA VAL A 270 22.74 -9.84 -23.13
C VAL A 270 22.58 -9.38 -24.58
N LEU A 271 23.55 -9.68 -25.45
CA LEU A 271 23.47 -9.36 -26.86
C LEU A 271 22.26 -10.05 -27.52
N SER A 272 22.03 -11.33 -27.21
CA SER A 272 20.90 -12.09 -27.76
C SER A 272 19.56 -11.49 -27.32
N ASP A 273 19.42 -11.13 -26.04
CA ASP A 273 18.21 -10.50 -25.52
C ASP A 273 17.95 -9.12 -26.17
N VAL A 274 19.00 -8.31 -26.32
CA VAL A 274 18.91 -6.99 -26.97
C VAL A 274 18.55 -7.11 -28.44
N LEU A 275 19.17 -8.04 -29.17
CA LEU A 275 18.88 -8.27 -30.59
C LEU A 275 17.46 -8.80 -30.79
N ALA A 276 17.01 -9.73 -29.95
CA ALA A 276 15.65 -10.27 -30.01
C ALA A 276 14.61 -9.19 -29.73
N LEU A 277 14.85 -8.34 -28.73
CA LEU A 277 13.96 -7.21 -28.44
C LEU A 277 13.95 -6.19 -29.58
N ALA A 278 15.12 -5.87 -30.15
CA ALA A 278 15.22 -4.96 -31.28
C ALA A 278 14.47 -5.50 -32.50
N ASP A 279 14.62 -6.78 -32.84
CA ASP A 279 13.93 -7.42 -33.97
C ASP A 279 12.40 -7.40 -33.80
N VAL A 280 11.91 -7.80 -32.61
CA VAL A 280 10.48 -7.74 -32.28
C VAL A 280 9.95 -6.30 -32.34
N PHE A 281 10.70 -5.33 -31.83
CA PHE A 281 10.26 -3.94 -31.80
C PHE A 281 10.28 -3.28 -33.17
N GLU A 282 11.30 -3.52 -34.00
CA GLU A 282 11.36 -3.00 -35.37
C GLU A 282 10.22 -3.59 -36.22
N ASN A 283 9.95 -4.89 -36.12
CA ASN A 283 8.78 -5.50 -36.77
C ASN A 283 7.47 -4.89 -36.25
N PHE A 284 7.34 -4.66 -34.94
CA PHE A 284 6.16 -3.99 -34.38
C PHE A 284 5.99 -2.57 -34.90
N ARG A 285 7.08 -1.80 -35.03
CA ARG A 285 7.07 -0.44 -35.62
C ARG A 285 6.63 -0.48 -37.07
N GLU A 286 7.17 -1.39 -37.88
CA GLU A 286 6.80 -1.57 -39.28
C GLU A 286 5.30 -1.91 -39.41
N ILE A 287 4.80 -2.84 -38.60
CA ILE A 287 3.37 -3.17 -38.56
C ILE A 287 2.53 -1.92 -38.22
N CYS A 288 2.89 -1.18 -37.16
CA CYS A 288 2.12 -0.01 -36.76
C CYS A 288 2.14 1.11 -37.81
N LEU A 289 3.26 1.32 -38.47
CA LEU A 289 3.39 2.26 -39.58
C LEU A 289 2.54 1.82 -40.78
N ASN A 290 2.58 0.55 -41.15
CA ASN A 290 1.84 0.03 -42.30
C ASN A 290 0.32 0.02 -42.07
N TYR A 291 -0.14 -0.38 -40.89
CA TYR A 291 -1.58 -0.48 -40.59
C TYR A 291 -2.20 0.83 -40.12
N TYR A 292 -1.51 1.57 -39.24
CA TYR A 292 -2.07 2.77 -38.60
C TYR A 292 -1.45 4.06 -39.13
N GLY A 293 -0.33 4.00 -39.85
CA GLY A 293 0.47 5.18 -40.20
C GLY A 293 0.99 5.92 -38.97
N LEU A 294 1.27 5.18 -37.89
CA LEU A 294 1.78 5.69 -36.62
C LEU A 294 3.04 4.91 -36.25
N ASP A 295 4.11 5.62 -35.90
CA ASP A 295 5.32 4.96 -35.40
C ASP A 295 5.15 4.64 -33.91
N ALA A 296 5.25 3.37 -33.55
CA ALA A 296 5.17 2.92 -32.16
C ALA A 296 6.22 3.58 -31.26
N ALA A 297 7.38 3.98 -31.80
CA ALA A 297 8.43 4.66 -31.04
C ALA A 297 8.04 6.05 -30.52
N HIS A 298 6.96 6.66 -31.03
CA HIS A 298 6.45 7.95 -30.54
C HIS A 298 5.50 7.82 -29.35
N PHE A 299 5.22 6.61 -28.87
CA PHE A 299 4.29 6.38 -27.77
C PHE A 299 5.00 5.70 -26.60
N TYR A 300 4.74 6.18 -25.39
CA TYR A 300 5.29 5.60 -24.17
C TYR A 300 4.72 4.20 -23.86
N THR A 301 3.49 3.91 -24.31
CA THR A 301 2.79 2.67 -23.97
C THR A 301 1.93 2.17 -25.15
N SER A 302 1.76 0.85 -25.24
CA SER A 302 0.90 0.23 -26.26
C SER A 302 -0.58 0.69 -26.17
N PRO A 303 -1.19 0.88 -24.99
CA PRO A 303 -2.53 1.47 -24.90
C PRO A 303 -2.60 2.90 -25.44
N GLY A 304 -1.56 3.71 -25.24
CA GLY A 304 -1.51 5.06 -25.80
C GLY A 304 -1.46 5.06 -27.33
N LEU A 305 -0.66 4.16 -27.91
CA LEU A 305 -0.64 3.92 -29.35
C LEU A 305 -2.00 3.44 -29.86
N ALA A 306 -2.61 2.45 -29.20
CA ALA A 306 -3.91 1.89 -29.59
C ALA A 306 -5.03 2.95 -29.55
N TRP A 307 -5.04 3.81 -28.53
CA TRP A 307 -5.97 4.93 -28.42
C TRP A 307 -5.82 5.93 -29.58
N GLN A 308 -4.59 6.32 -29.89
CA GLN A 308 -4.31 7.27 -30.97
C GLN A 308 -4.58 6.67 -32.35
N ALA A 309 -4.28 5.38 -32.54
CA ALA A 309 -4.67 4.63 -33.73
C ALA A 309 -6.20 4.62 -33.89
N ALA A 310 -6.95 4.32 -32.82
CA ALA A 310 -8.42 4.31 -32.86
C ALA A 310 -8.99 5.68 -33.25
N LEU A 311 -8.54 6.77 -32.63
CA LEU A 311 -8.97 8.14 -32.97
C LEU A 311 -8.63 8.49 -34.44
N LYS A 312 -7.42 8.16 -34.89
CA LYS A 312 -6.98 8.43 -36.26
C LYS A 312 -7.79 7.64 -37.30
N MET A 313 -8.05 6.37 -37.03
CA MET A 313 -8.75 5.48 -37.97
C MET A 313 -10.25 5.80 -38.05
N THR A 314 -10.87 6.13 -36.93
CA THR A 314 -12.30 6.45 -36.88
C THR A 314 -12.59 7.90 -37.28
N GLY A 315 -11.63 8.81 -37.08
CA GLY A 315 -11.83 10.24 -37.27
C GLY A 315 -12.78 10.87 -36.25
N VAL A 316 -13.16 10.12 -35.20
CA VAL A 316 -14.08 10.58 -34.17
C VAL A 316 -13.46 11.73 -33.37
N LYS A 317 -14.28 12.71 -33.00
CA LYS A 317 -13.90 13.77 -32.07
C LYS A 317 -14.65 13.53 -30.77
N LEU A 318 -13.89 13.45 -29.68
CA LEU A 318 -14.45 13.25 -28.35
C LEU A 318 -14.51 14.60 -27.65
N GLU A 319 -15.70 14.96 -27.18
CA GLU A 319 -15.88 16.11 -26.31
C GLU A 319 -15.23 15.84 -24.94
N LEU A 320 -14.55 16.84 -24.41
CA LEU A 320 -13.98 16.77 -23.07
C LEU A 320 -15.03 17.21 -22.04
N LEU A 321 -15.20 16.42 -20.99
CA LEU A 321 -15.99 16.82 -19.83
C LEU A 321 -15.30 17.99 -19.13
N THR A 322 -15.92 19.17 -19.17
CA THR A 322 -15.44 20.37 -18.48
C THR A 322 -16.07 20.56 -17.10
N ASP A 323 -17.18 19.88 -16.84
CA ASP A 323 -17.86 19.86 -15.54
C ASP A 323 -17.29 18.75 -14.65
N ILE A 324 -16.75 19.14 -13.50
CA ILE A 324 -16.17 18.21 -12.52
C ILE A 324 -17.23 17.30 -11.90
N ASP A 325 -18.45 17.80 -11.70
CA ASP A 325 -19.52 17.00 -11.10
C ASP A 325 -19.97 15.90 -12.08
N MET A 326 -20.01 16.21 -13.37
CA MET A 326 -20.31 15.22 -14.42
C MET A 326 -19.19 14.19 -14.58
N HIS A 327 -17.92 14.62 -14.49
CA HIS A 327 -16.79 13.71 -14.48
C HIS A 327 -16.87 12.73 -13.30
N LEU A 328 -17.11 13.23 -12.09
CA LEU A 328 -17.24 12.39 -10.89
C LEU A 328 -18.46 11.47 -10.95
N PHE A 329 -19.58 11.93 -11.53
CA PHE A 329 -20.77 11.13 -11.77
C PHE A 329 -20.48 9.93 -12.68
N ILE A 330 -19.82 10.17 -13.83
CA ILE A 330 -19.44 9.10 -14.76
C ILE A 330 -18.40 8.16 -14.12
N GLU A 331 -17.37 8.70 -13.46
CA GLU A 331 -16.32 7.92 -12.79
C GLU A 331 -16.91 6.99 -11.72
N LYS A 332 -17.86 7.49 -10.91
CA LYS A 332 -18.58 6.70 -9.91
C LYS A 332 -19.39 5.56 -10.56
N GLY A 333 -19.87 5.76 -11.78
CA GLY A 333 -20.56 4.75 -12.58
C GLY A 333 -19.66 3.66 -13.16
N LEU A 334 -18.35 3.90 -13.32
CA LEU A 334 -17.44 2.94 -13.95
C LEU A 334 -17.29 1.65 -13.12
N ARG A 335 -17.44 0.52 -13.80
CA ARG A 335 -17.27 -0.84 -13.26
C ARG A 335 -16.26 -1.61 -14.09
N GLY A 336 -15.56 -2.54 -13.44
CA GLY A 336 -14.71 -3.50 -14.12
C GLY A 336 -15.51 -4.66 -14.70
N GLY A 337 -14.80 -5.67 -15.21
CA GLY A 337 -15.44 -6.91 -15.64
C GLY A 337 -16.18 -7.60 -14.49
N ILE A 338 -17.33 -8.20 -14.81
CA ILE A 338 -18.12 -8.96 -13.84
C ILE A 338 -17.36 -10.25 -13.51
N SER A 339 -17.02 -10.42 -12.23
CA SER A 339 -16.39 -11.64 -11.71
C SER A 339 -17.21 -12.14 -10.54
N MET A 340 -17.91 -13.25 -10.75
CA MET A 340 -18.85 -13.80 -9.77
C MET A 340 -18.86 -15.32 -9.81
N ILE A 341 -19.18 -15.91 -8.65
CA ILE A 341 -19.42 -17.34 -8.50
C ILE A 341 -20.87 -17.50 -8.04
N SER A 342 -21.79 -17.72 -8.98
CA SER A 342 -23.21 -18.00 -8.68
C SER A 342 -23.40 -19.40 -8.13
N HIS A 343 -22.66 -20.39 -8.66
CA HIS A 343 -22.69 -21.77 -8.20
C HIS A 343 -21.34 -22.18 -7.58
N ARG A 344 -21.31 -22.41 -6.26
CA ARG A 344 -20.06 -22.63 -5.49
C ARG A 344 -19.20 -23.80 -5.97
N HIS A 345 -19.81 -24.90 -6.41
CA HIS A 345 -19.08 -26.07 -6.90
C HIS A 345 -19.89 -26.86 -7.92
N ALA A 346 -19.41 -26.97 -9.15
CA ALA A 346 -19.94 -27.86 -10.17
C ALA A 346 -18.87 -28.92 -10.53
N LYS A 347 -19.30 -30.16 -10.71
CA LYS A 347 -18.42 -31.26 -11.11
C LYS A 347 -19.06 -32.02 -12.27
N ALA A 348 -18.31 -32.17 -13.35
CA ALA A 348 -18.73 -32.98 -14.49
C ALA A 348 -18.79 -34.47 -14.11
N ASN A 349 -19.82 -35.17 -14.59
CA ASN A 349 -20.00 -36.61 -14.49
C ASN A 349 -20.29 -37.16 -15.90
N ASN A 350 -19.23 -37.53 -16.62
CA ASN A 350 -19.36 -38.16 -17.93
C ASN A 350 -18.14 -39.06 -18.18
N LYS A 351 -18.22 -39.89 -19.23
CA LYS A 351 -17.21 -40.92 -19.53
C LYS A 351 -15.81 -40.38 -19.86
N HIS A 352 -15.67 -39.07 -20.07
CA HIS A 352 -14.41 -38.42 -20.46
C HIS A 352 -13.63 -37.84 -19.28
N VAL A 353 -14.18 -37.85 -18.05
CA VAL A 353 -13.52 -37.29 -16.87
C VAL A 353 -13.10 -38.38 -15.87
N PRO A 354 -11.99 -38.18 -15.12
CA PRO A 354 -11.59 -39.08 -14.04
C PRO A 354 -12.68 -39.17 -12.96
N ASN A 355 -13.00 -40.37 -12.48
CA ASN A 355 -14.04 -40.67 -11.47
C ASN A 355 -15.51 -40.55 -11.96
N TYR A 356 -15.79 -40.93 -13.20
CA TYR A 356 -17.16 -41.12 -13.69
C TYR A 356 -17.94 -42.14 -12.84
N ASP A 357 -19.14 -41.76 -12.39
CA ASP A 357 -20.08 -42.65 -11.69
C ASP A 357 -21.29 -42.94 -12.59
N GLN A 358 -21.44 -44.21 -12.96
CA GLN A 358 -22.56 -44.69 -13.78
C GLN A 358 -23.92 -44.64 -13.09
N ASN A 359 -23.95 -44.51 -11.75
CA ASN A 359 -25.17 -44.44 -10.97
C ASN A 359 -25.68 -42.99 -10.81
N GLN A 360 -24.90 -42.00 -11.26
CA GLN A 360 -25.26 -40.59 -11.23
C GLN A 360 -25.66 -40.09 -12.62
N PRO A 361 -26.51 -39.05 -12.73
CA PRO A 361 -26.86 -38.45 -14.00
C PRO A 361 -25.63 -37.97 -14.77
N ILE A 362 -25.65 -38.15 -16.10
CA ILE A 362 -24.59 -37.62 -16.97
C ILE A 362 -24.73 -36.09 -17.04
N ASN A 363 -23.63 -35.37 -16.81
CA ASN A 363 -23.58 -33.92 -17.00
C ASN A 363 -22.20 -33.46 -17.54
N HIS A 364 -22.17 -32.23 -18.04
CA HIS A 364 -21.00 -31.60 -18.63
C HIS A 364 -20.83 -30.19 -18.06
N VAL A 365 -19.58 -29.74 -17.95
CA VAL A 365 -19.25 -28.33 -17.69
C VAL A 365 -18.73 -27.76 -18.99
N MET A 366 -19.30 -26.65 -19.43
CA MET A 366 -18.92 -25.96 -20.66
C MET A 366 -18.17 -24.68 -20.31
N TYR A 367 -17.06 -24.43 -20.99
CA TYR A 367 -16.36 -23.16 -20.94
C TYR A 367 -16.69 -22.37 -22.20
N LEU A 368 -17.29 -21.20 -22.00
CA LEU A 368 -17.62 -20.27 -23.07
C LEU A 368 -16.79 -19.00 -22.85
N ASP A 369 -16.10 -18.57 -23.89
CA ASP A 369 -15.34 -17.32 -23.89
C ASP A 369 -15.75 -16.49 -25.11
N ALA A 370 -15.96 -15.19 -24.89
CA ALA A 370 -16.36 -14.26 -25.92
C ALA A 370 -15.12 -13.71 -26.63
N ASN A 371 -14.98 -14.05 -27.90
CA ASN A 371 -13.91 -13.51 -28.75
C ASN A 371 -14.01 -11.98 -28.83
N ASN A 372 -13.00 -11.27 -28.30
CA ASN A 372 -12.91 -9.80 -28.35
C ASN A 372 -14.16 -9.08 -27.80
N LEU A 373 -14.59 -9.44 -26.59
CA LEU A 373 -15.76 -8.87 -25.92
C LEU A 373 -15.78 -7.33 -25.93
N TYR A 374 -14.69 -6.69 -25.51
CA TYR A 374 -14.60 -5.23 -25.48
C TYR A 374 -14.54 -4.61 -26.88
N GLY A 375 -13.92 -5.26 -27.87
CA GLY A 375 -13.93 -4.74 -29.24
C GLY A 375 -15.34 -4.76 -29.86
N TRP A 376 -16.13 -5.80 -29.58
CA TRP A 376 -17.55 -5.82 -29.96
C TRP A 376 -18.35 -4.73 -29.24
N ALA A 377 -18.13 -4.54 -27.93
CA ALA A 377 -18.78 -3.47 -27.16
C ALA A 377 -18.40 -2.07 -27.66
N MET A 378 -17.13 -1.87 -28.03
CA MET A 378 -16.64 -0.62 -28.63
C MET A 378 -17.16 -0.37 -30.06
N SER A 379 -17.76 -1.38 -30.69
CA SER A 379 -18.42 -1.23 -32.00
C SER A 379 -19.90 -0.83 -31.87
N GLN A 380 -20.44 -0.76 -30.64
CA GLN A 380 -21.79 -0.26 -30.37
C GLN A 380 -21.81 1.27 -30.30
N ALA A 381 -22.99 1.86 -30.22
CA ALA A 381 -23.14 3.30 -29.95
C ALA A 381 -22.55 3.65 -28.57
N LEU A 382 -21.61 4.60 -28.55
CA LEU A 382 -20.92 5.07 -27.36
C LEU A 382 -21.06 6.60 -27.21
N PRO A 383 -21.03 7.13 -25.98
CA PRO A 383 -21.10 8.57 -25.76
C PRO A 383 -19.81 9.26 -26.25
N VAL A 384 -19.96 10.21 -27.19
CA VAL A 384 -18.83 10.92 -27.83
C VAL A 384 -18.88 12.44 -27.65
N GLU A 385 -20.08 13.04 -27.64
CA GLU A 385 -20.31 14.48 -27.47
C GLU A 385 -21.75 14.76 -27.00
N GLY A 386 -22.08 16.03 -26.75
CA GLY A 386 -23.39 16.51 -26.33
C GLY A 386 -23.61 16.44 -24.81
N PHE A 387 -22.55 16.40 -24.02
CA PHE A 387 -22.65 16.18 -22.58
C PHE A 387 -23.27 17.38 -21.85
N ARG A 388 -24.47 17.19 -21.27
CA ARG A 388 -25.14 18.19 -20.43
C ARG A 388 -26.04 17.54 -19.40
N TRP A 389 -26.30 18.26 -18.31
CA TRP A 389 -27.37 17.92 -17.40
C TRP A 389 -28.74 18.18 -18.04
N LEU A 390 -29.71 17.31 -17.76
CA LEU A 390 -31.12 17.54 -18.09
C LEU A 390 -31.71 18.53 -17.08
N ASN A 391 -32.66 19.35 -17.52
CA ASN A 391 -33.46 20.17 -16.62
C ASN A 391 -34.66 19.38 -16.06
N ASP A 392 -35.30 19.90 -15.02
CA ASP A 392 -36.41 19.23 -14.33
C ASP A 392 -37.54 18.80 -15.28
N SER A 393 -37.88 19.65 -16.26
CA SER A 393 -38.94 19.32 -17.23
C SER A 393 -38.52 18.19 -18.19
N GLU A 394 -37.25 18.13 -18.57
CA GLU A 394 -36.74 17.02 -19.38
C GLU A 394 -36.73 15.71 -18.59
N ILE A 395 -36.38 15.77 -17.30
CA ILE A 395 -36.39 14.60 -16.41
C ILE A 395 -37.81 14.08 -16.20
N GLU A 396 -38.78 14.96 -15.92
CA GLU A 396 -40.18 14.57 -15.71
C GLU A 396 -40.82 13.90 -16.93
N ASN A 397 -40.36 14.26 -18.14
CA ASN A 397 -40.88 13.71 -19.39
C ASN A 397 -40.05 12.55 -19.95
N LEU A 398 -38.96 12.15 -19.28
CA LEU A 398 -38.08 11.08 -19.75
C LEU A 398 -38.68 9.71 -19.43
N ASN A 399 -39.01 8.93 -20.45
CA ASN A 399 -39.32 7.51 -20.31
C ASN A 399 -38.29 6.65 -21.03
N ILE A 400 -37.38 6.05 -20.26
CA ILE A 400 -36.29 5.20 -20.78
C ILE A 400 -36.81 4.00 -21.56
N GLY A 401 -37.96 3.44 -21.15
CA GLY A 401 -38.52 2.26 -21.82
C GLY A 401 -39.00 2.52 -23.25
N ASP A 402 -39.16 3.78 -23.63
CA ASP A 402 -39.63 4.19 -24.97
C ASP A 402 -38.47 4.59 -25.91
N ILE A 403 -37.22 4.61 -25.40
CA ILE A 403 -36.04 5.02 -26.17
C ILE A 403 -35.44 3.79 -26.85
N ALA A 404 -35.21 3.88 -28.16
CA ALA A 404 -34.58 2.81 -28.93
C ALA A 404 -33.07 2.71 -28.64
N ASP A 405 -32.51 1.50 -28.73
CA ASP A 405 -31.08 1.24 -28.51
C ASP A 405 -30.17 2.01 -29.49
N ASP A 406 -30.67 2.36 -30.67
CA ASP A 406 -29.99 3.13 -31.72
C ASP A 406 -30.41 4.61 -31.77
N SER A 407 -31.03 5.11 -30.70
CA SER A 407 -31.39 6.52 -30.54
C SER A 407 -30.17 7.44 -30.71
N GLU A 408 -30.41 8.61 -31.31
CA GLU A 408 -29.40 9.66 -31.46
C GLU A 408 -28.88 10.16 -30.10
N ASN A 409 -29.72 10.13 -29.06
CA ASN A 409 -29.36 10.52 -27.71
C ASN A 409 -29.34 9.32 -26.77
N GLY A 410 -28.24 9.18 -26.02
CA GLY A 410 -28.09 8.24 -24.91
C GLY A 410 -28.18 8.94 -23.55
N TYR A 411 -28.49 8.17 -22.50
CA TYR A 411 -28.68 8.69 -21.14
C TYR A 411 -27.86 7.86 -20.13
N ILE A 412 -27.19 8.54 -19.20
CA ILE A 412 -26.52 7.93 -18.05
C ILE A 412 -27.28 8.37 -16.81
N LEU A 413 -27.77 7.42 -16.02
CA LEU A 413 -28.70 7.67 -14.92
C LEU A 413 -28.11 7.20 -13.58
N GLU A 414 -28.38 7.98 -12.54
CA GLU A 414 -28.31 7.54 -11.14
C GLU A 414 -29.75 7.55 -10.61
N VAL A 415 -30.21 6.39 -10.14
CA VAL A 415 -31.61 6.16 -9.77
C VAL A 415 -31.70 5.32 -8.51
N ASP A 416 -32.77 5.53 -7.76
CA ASP A 416 -33.19 4.61 -6.72
C ASP A 416 -33.98 3.46 -7.37
N LEU A 417 -33.59 2.22 -7.05
CA LEU A 417 -34.23 1.02 -7.59
C LEU A 417 -35.01 0.30 -6.49
N GLU A 418 -36.30 0.07 -6.71
CA GLU A 418 -37.04 -0.94 -5.96
C GLU A 418 -36.80 -2.31 -6.63
N TYR A 419 -36.34 -3.30 -5.86
CA TYR A 419 -36.09 -4.64 -6.37
C TYR A 419 -37.11 -5.67 -5.82
N PRO A 420 -38.18 -5.98 -6.58
CA PRO A 420 -39.27 -6.84 -6.11
C PRO A 420 -38.79 -8.22 -5.69
N ARG A 421 -39.27 -8.70 -4.52
CA ARG A 421 -38.92 -10.03 -3.99
C ARG A 421 -39.20 -11.18 -4.95
N GLY A 422 -40.20 -11.05 -5.81
CA GLY A 422 -40.54 -12.08 -6.79
C GLY A 422 -39.45 -12.34 -7.83
N LEU A 423 -38.51 -11.41 -8.03
CA LEU A 423 -37.42 -11.53 -9.00
C LEU A 423 -36.13 -12.09 -8.40
N HIS A 424 -36.06 -12.25 -7.08
CA HIS A 424 -34.81 -12.59 -6.38
C HIS A 424 -34.28 -13.96 -6.78
N ASP A 425 -35.16 -14.95 -6.90
CA ASP A 425 -34.79 -16.30 -7.31
C ASP A 425 -34.40 -16.35 -8.80
N ASP A 426 -35.12 -15.62 -9.65
CA ASP A 426 -34.88 -15.58 -11.10
C ASP A 426 -33.52 -14.94 -11.47
N HIS A 427 -33.05 -13.95 -10.70
CA HIS A 427 -31.76 -13.30 -10.93
C HIS A 427 -30.65 -13.80 -9.99
N ASN A 428 -30.84 -14.92 -9.29
CA ASN A 428 -29.84 -15.45 -8.37
C ASN A 428 -28.51 -15.80 -9.07
N GLU A 429 -28.57 -16.14 -10.37
CA GLU A 429 -27.39 -16.40 -11.19
C GLU A 429 -26.79 -15.15 -11.84
N TYR A 430 -27.46 -13.99 -11.76
CA TYR A 430 -26.97 -12.73 -12.31
C TYR A 430 -27.63 -11.53 -11.60
N PRO A 431 -27.11 -11.11 -10.43
CA PRO A 431 -27.70 -10.01 -9.68
C PRO A 431 -27.59 -8.70 -10.46
N LEU A 432 -28.73 -8.02 -10.62
CA LEU A 432 -28.80 -6.71 -11.28
C LEU A 432 -28.31 -5.60 -10.36
N ALA A 433 -27.71 -4.56 -10.95
CA ALA A 433 -27.21 -3.37 -10.26
C ALA A 433 -26.29 -3.64 -9.04
N PRO A 434 -25.21 -4.43 -9.18
CA PRO A 434 -24.29 -4.68 -8.07
C PRO A 434 -23.56 -3.41 -7.64
N GLU A 435 -23.60 -3.10 -6.35
CA GLU A 435 -22.84 -2.02 -5.72
C GLU A 435 -21.46 -2.48 -5.24
N LYS A 436 -20.50 -1.54 -5.15
CA LYS A 436 -19.11 -1.80 -4.75
C LYS A 436 -18.94 -1.96 -3.25
#